data_AF-A0A2E0ZL90-F1
#
_entry.id   AF-A0A2E0ZL90-F1
#
_cell.length_a   1.000
_cell.length_b   1.000
_cell.length_c   1.000
_cell.angle_alpha   90.00
_cell.angle_beta   90.00
_cell.angle_gamma   90.00
#
_symmetry.space_group_name_H-M   'P 1'
#
loop_
_entity.id
_entity.type
_entity.pdbx_description
1 polymer ?
#
loop_
_entity_poly.entity_id
_entity_poly.type
_entity_poly.pdbx_seq_one_letter_code
_entity_poly.pdbx_strand_id
1 'polypeptide(L)'
;MQRINHLISLFSALLVLFLAGSAFFLSFESLRDLAVQIGVDTEIAWLYPAIIDGAIIVFSLSVLRANLTRERTVYPWVLVSGFTLLSVVLNIIHAQQELLAQFLAAIPPVALFLSFELLLAQLKETAVRLEAQNSLDEIVREIREKEAVLDKIVQERSEKIEKLEGEIGRLTEQKGQLKNQIQHHPNGKSASKASESDTIGRARRQRTSKKQEAMQQLLEVLRTKPNATLSELAVEIGRSKSTVGGYLSELQVAALIEKGEFGWQVVEDASI
;
A
#
# COMPACT_ATOMS: atom_id res chain seq x y z
N MET A 1 28.99 -6.21 -10.41
CA MET A 1 29.03 -4.99 -9.59
C MET A 1 28.42 -5.18 -8.19
N GLN A 2 27.22 -5.76 -8.03
CA GLN A 2 26.60 -5.97 -6.70
C GLN A 2 27.46 -6.78 -5.70
N ARG A 3 28.12 -7.87 -6.13
CA ARG A 3 29.01 -8.67 -5.25
C ARG A 3 30.23 -7.88 -4.75
N ILE A 4 30.78 -6.99 -5.58
CA ILE A 4 31.93 -6.16 -5.23
C ILE A 4 31.52 -5.09 -4.21
N ASN A 5 30.35 -4.45 -4.39
CA ASN A 5 29.83 -3.49 -3.41
C ASN A 5 29.48 -4.15 -2.08
N HIS A 6 28.99 -5.39 -2.10
CA HIS A 6 28.73 -6.16 -0.89
C HIS A 6 30.02 -6.56 -0.17
N LEU A 7 31.07 -6.93 -0.92
CA LEU A 7 32.40 -7.22 -0.36
C LEU A 7 33.04 -5.96 0.24
N ILE A 8 32.93 -4.81 -0.44
CA ILE A 8 33.45 -3.54 0.05
C ILE A 8 32.72 -3.09 1.32
N SER A 9 31.38 -3.20 1.36
CA SER A 9 30.61 -2.85 2.55
C SER A 9 30.88 -3.81 3.72
N LEU A 10 30.98 -5.12 3.46
CA LEU A 10 31.32 -6.11 4.49
C LEU A 10 32.71 -5.85 5.05
N PHE A 11 33.71 -5.65 4.17
CA PHE A 11 35.07 -5.38 4.57
C PHE A 11 35.19 -4.03 5.31
N SER A 12 34.50 -3.00 4.83
CA SER A 12 34.41 -1.70 5.50
C SER A 12 33.77 -1.83 6.88
N ALA A 13 32.65 -2.54 7.01
CA ALA A 13 32.00 -2.78 8.30
C ALA A 13 32.90 -3.55 9.27
N LEU A 14 33.65 -4.54 8.77
CA LEU A 14 34.59 -5.34 9.56
C LEU A 14 35.77 -4.50 10.04
N LEU A 15 36.31 -3.63 9.17
CA LEU A 15 37.34 -2.66 9.54
C LEU A 15 36.84 -1.63 10.56
N VAL A 16 35.63 -1.10 10.36
CA VAL A 16 35.00 -0.16 11.30
C VAL A 16 34.81 -0.84 12.65
N LEU A 17 34.34 -2.08 12.68
CA LEU A 17 34.17 -2.84 13.92
C LEU A 17 35.52 -3.11 14.61
N PHE A 18 36.56 -3.42 13.85
CA PHE A 18 37.91 -3.61 14.38
C PHE A 18 38.50 -2.32 14.98
N LEU A 19 38.39 -1.20 14.26
CA LEU A 19 38.85 0.11 14.72
C LEU A 19 38.05 0.58 15.94
N ALA A 20 36.72 0.42 15.90
CA ALA A 20 35.85 0.74 17.03
C ALA A 20 36.21 -0.11 18.25
N GLY A 21 36.38 -1.43 18.09
CA GLY A 21 36.75 -2.33 19.18
C GLY A 21 38.12 -2.00 19.77
N SER A 22 39.10 -1.64 18.94
CA SER A 22 40.44 -1.25 19.39
C SER A 22 40.41 0.09 20.14
N ALA A 23 39.69 1.08 19.62
CA ALA A 23 39.50 2.38 20.25
C ALA A 23 38.72 2.28 21.58
N PHE A 24 37.68 1.44 21.60
CA PHE A 24 36.93 1.09 22.79
C PHE A 24 37.85 0.53 23.87
N PHE A 25 38.67 -0.48 23.53
CA PHE A 25 39.55 -1.13 24.49
C PHE A 25 40.57 -0.15 25.11
N LEU A 26 41.15 0.73 24.29
CA LEU A 26 42.08 1.76 24.77
C LEU A 26 41.40 2.77 25.70
N SER A 27 40.19 3.22 25.35
CA SER A 27 39.41 4.12 26.20
C SER A 27 38.97 3.45 27.50
N PHE A 28 38.58 2.17 27.43
CA PHE A 28 38.15 1.38 28.59
C PHE A 28 39.27 1.24 29.62
N GLU A 29 40.48 0.92 29.17
CA GLU A 29 41.63 0.78 30.07
C GLU A 29 42.04 2.13 30.67
N SER A 30 42.06 3.20 29.88
CA SER A 30 42.32 4.57 30.37
C SER A 30 41.35 5.01 31.47
N LEU A 31 40.05 4.75 31.29
CA LEU A 31 39.04 5.06 32.31
C LEU A 31 39.15 4.16 33.55
N ARG A 32 39.48 2.88 33.37
CA ARG A 32 39.74 1.96 34.47
C ARG A 32 40.96 2.41 35.28
N ASP A 33 42.05 2.76 34.62
CA ASP A 33 43.26 3.24 35.27
C ASP A 33 43.02 4.58 35.97
N LEU A 34 42.22 5.47 35.39
CA LEU A 34 41.77 6.69 36.06
C LEU A 34 40.98 6.38 37.34
N ALA A 35 40.08 5.38 37.32
CA ALA A 35 39.35 4.95 38.50
C ALA A 35 40.29 4.42 39.61
N VAL A 36 41.30 3.62 39.23
CA VAL A 36 42.34 3.16 40.17
C VAL A 36 43.13 4.35 40.73
N GLN A 37 43.50 5.33 39.90
CA GLN A 37 44.25 6.52 40.31
C GLN A 37 43.50 7.38 41.33
N ILE A 38 42.17 7.44 41.28
CA ILE A 38 41.34 8.18 42.24
C ILE A 38 41.00 7.37 43.50
N GLY A 39 41.56 6.17 43.67
CA GLY A 39 41.46 5.38 44.90
C GLY A 39 40.38 4.29 44.89
N VAL A 40 39.86 3.91 43.72
CA VAL A 40 38.93 2.76 43.59
C VAL A 40 39.72 1.45 43.59
N ASP A 41 39.22 0.43 44.29
CA ASP A 41 39.84 -0.90 44.30
C ASP A 41 39.95 -1.48 42.88
N THR A 42 41.12 -2.04 42.55
CA THR A 42 41.44 -2.57 41.21
C THR A 42 40.44 -3.63 40.73
N GLU A 43 39.86 -4.40 41.66
CA GLU A 43 38.87 -5.44 41.36
C GLU A 43 37.51 -4.89 40.88
N ILE A 44 37.15 -3.65 41.26
CA ILE A 44 35.87 -3.02 40.89
C ILE A 44 36.05 -1.86 39.90
N ALA A 45 37.28 -1.39 39.68
CA ALA A 45 37.59 -0.25 38.81
C ALA A 45 37.11 -0.43 37.36
N TRP A 46 37.05 -1.67 36.85
CA TRP A 46 36.54 -1.98 35.51
C TRP A 46 35.04 -1.69 35.35
N LEU A 47 34.29 -1.60 36.45
CA LEU A 47 32.85 -1.38 36.41
C LEU A 47 32.49 0.06 35.99
N TYR A 48 33.36 1.03 36.30
CA TYR A 48 33.17 2.43 35.94
C TYR A 48 33.10 2.68 34.42
N PRO A 49 34.09 2.29 33.61
CA PRO A 49 33.99 2.40 32.17
C PRO A 49 32.83 1.56 31.62
N ALA A 50 32.57 0.37 32.17
CA ALA A 50 31.45 -0.47 31.74
C ALA A 50 30.08 0.21 31.91
N ILE A 51 29.85 0.95 33.00
CA ILE A 51 28.61 1.71 33.22
C ILE A 51 28.48 2.85 32.22
N ILE A 52 29.56 3.60 31.98
CA ILE A 52 29.57 4.72 31.04
C ILE A 52 29.26 4.23 29.62
N ASP A 53 29.94 3.19 29.17
CA ASP A 53 29.77 2.64 27.84
C ASP A 53 28.41 1.93 27.68
N GLY A 54 27.97 1.22 28.72
CA GLY A 54 26.63 0.61 28.78
C GLY A 54 25.52 1.66 28.63
N ALA A 55 25.68 2.82 29.28
CA ALA A 55 24.74 3.93 29.14
C ALA A 55 24.72 4.48 27.70
N ILE A 56 25.90 4.66 27.07
CA ILE A 56 26.00 5.10 25.67
C ILE A 56 25.27 4.13 24.73
N ILE A 57 25.43 2.83 24.92
CA ILE A 57 24.74 1.79 24.13
C ILE A 57 23.22 1.91 24.31
N VAL A 58 22.73 2.01 25.55
CA VAL A 58 21.29 2.13 25.85
C VAL A 58 20.68 3.40 25.22
N PHE A 59 21.36 4.53 25.33
CA PHE A 59 20.90 5.79 24.74
C PHE A 59 20.89 5.72 23.22
N SER A 60 21.89 5.10 22.64
CA SER A 60 22.00 4.91 21.20
C SER A 60 20.94 3.97 20.63
N LEU A 61 20.64 2.87 21.31
CA LEU A 61 19.51 2.00 20.98
C LEU A 61 18.18 2.74 21.10
N SER A 62 18.08 3.67 22.05
CA SER A 62 16.91 4.55 22.18
C SER A 62 16.80 5.54 21.01
N VAL A 63 17.92 6.12 20.53
CA VAL A 63 17.97 6.93 19.28
C VAL A 63 17.52 6.09 18.08
N LEU A 64 18.03 4.86 17.98
CA LEU A 64 17.72 3.96 16.86
C LEU A 64 16.22 3.60 16.86
N ARG A 65 15.68 3.22 18.02
CA ARG A 65 14.24 2.96 18.19
C ARG A 65 13.41 4.18 17.80
N ALA A 66 13.75 5.36 18.32
CA ALA A 66 13.01 6.59 18.03
C ALA A 66 13.06 6.95 16.52
N ASN A 67 14.19 6.70 15.86
CA ASN A 67 14.31 6.88 14.41
C ASN A 67 13.41 5.92 13.63
N LEU A 68 13.35 4.65 14.04
CA LEU A 68 12.52 3.63 13.41
C LEU A 68 11.02 3.92 13.63
N THR A 69 10.64 4.49 14.78
CA THR A 69 9.24 4.85 15.09
C THR A 69 8.86 6.28 14.66
N ARG A 70 9.74 7.03 13.97
CA ARG A 70 9.58 8.45 13.60
C ARG A 70 9.27 9.38 14.79
N GLU A 71 9.76 9.04 15.97
CA GLU A 71 9.66 9.85 17.17
C GLU A 71 10.78 10.91 17.23
N ARG A 72 10.63 11.91 18.13
CA ARG A 72 11.66 12.95 18.32
C ARG A 72 12.96 12.34 18.86
N THR A 73 14.05 12.55 18.14
CA THR A 73 15.38 11.97 18.44
C THR A 73 16.30 12.88 19.27
N VAL A 74 15.85 14.10 19.59
CA VAL A 74 16.69 15.15 20.20
C VAL A 74 17.22 14.73 21.58
N TYR A 75 16.37 14.21 22.46
CA TYR A 75 16.76 13.87 23.82
C TYR A 75 17.81 12.74 23.89
N PRO A 76 17.61 11.61 23.20
CA PRO A 76 18.65 10.57 23.11
C PRO A 76 19.96 11.06 22.46
N TRP A 77 19.89 11.94 21.45
CA TRP A 77 21.09 12.52 20.83
C TRP A 77 21.90 13.41 21.78
N VAL A 78 21.22 14.19 22.62
CA VAL A 78 21.86 15.00 23.67
C VAL A 78 22.58 14.10 24.68
N LEU A 79 21.96 12.99 25.07
CA LEU A 79 22.56 12.01 25.98
C LEU A 79 23.81 11.35 25.40
N VAL A 80 23.75 10.86 24.16
CA VAL A 80 24.91 10.25 23.49
C VAL A 80 26.04 11.28 23.37
N SER A 81 25.74 12.48 22.87
CA SER A 81 26.74 13.54 22.72
C SER A 81 27.37 13.92 24.06
N GLY A 82 26.56 14.05 25.11
CA GLY A 82 27.02 14.40 26.46
C GLY A 82 27.97 13.35 27.05
N PHE A 83 27.63 12.06 26.93
CA PHE A 83 28.47 10.98 27.44
C PHE A 83 29.74 10.77 26.59
N THR A 84 29.67 10.98 25.27
CA THR A 84 30.87 10.98 24.41
C THR A 84 31.82 12.11 24.80
N LEU A 85 31.31 13.33 25.00
CA LEU A 85 32.12 14.46 25.47
C LEU A 85 32.74 14.18 26.84
N LEU A 86 31.97 13.60 27.75
CA LEU A 86 32.47 13.19 29.06
C LEU A 86 33.62 12.17 28.93
N SER A 87 33.47 11.16 28.08
CA SER A 87 34.51 10.16 27.82
C SER A 87 35.79 10.78 27.24
N VAL A 88 35.67 11.73 26.30
CA VAL A 88 36.81 12.49 25.77
C VAL A 88 37.52 13.26 26.88
N VAL A 89 36.78 14.00 27.71
CA VAL A 89 37.34 14.80 28.81
C VAL A 89 38.05 13.92 29.83
N LEU A 90 37.46 12.79 30.22
CA LEU A 90 38.06 11.87 31.18
C LEU A 90 39.36 11.25 30.66
N ASN A 91 39.40 10.86 29.38
CA ASN A 91 40.63 10.38 28.74
C ASN A 91 41.72 11.46 28.68
N ILE A 92 41.35 12.72 28.38
CA ILE A 92 42.28 13.85 28.39
C ILE A 92 42.85 14.09 29.80
N ILE A 93 42.00 14.02 30.83
CA ILE A 93 42.41 14.18 32.23
C ILE A 93 43.41 13.07 32.62
N HIS A 94 43.14 11.82 32.22
CA HIS A 94 44.02 10.68 32.48
C HIS A 94 45.42 10.85 31.87
N ALA A 95 45.53 11.45 30.68
CA ALA A 95 46.77 11.52 29.92
C ALA A 95 47.86 12.48 30.48
N GLN A 96 47.54 13.31 31.48
CA GLN A 96 48.38 14.26 32.25
C GLN A 96 49.60 14.95 31.57
N GLN A 97 49.73 16.26 31.83
CA GLN A 97 50.88 17.17 31.59
C GLN A 97 51.38 17.41 30.14
N GLU A 98 51.23 16.51 29.17
CA GLU A 98 51.61 16.79 27.78
C GLU A 98 50.42 17.02 26.84
N LEU A 99 50.45 18.11 26.07
CA LEU A 99 49.44 18.41 25.06
C LEU A 99 49.31 17.28 24.02
N LEU A 100 50.44 16.70 23.59
CA LEU A 100 50.44 15.60 22.61
C LEU A 100 49.77 14.33 23.18
N ALA A 101 49.98 14.02 24.46
CA ALA A 101 49.34 12.88 25.13
C ALA A 101 47.82 13.09 25.26
N GLN A 102 47.38 14.31 25.57
CA GLN A 102 45.96 14.66 25.62
C GLN A 102 45.27 14.53 24.26
N PHE A 103 45.91 15.00 23.19
CA PHE A 103 45.39 14.82 21.82
C PHE A 103 45.26 13.34 21.46
N LEU A 104 46.29 12.55 21.76
CA LEU A 104 46.29 11.11 21.47
C LEU A 104 45.22 10.37 22.28
N ALA A 105 44.97 10.76 23.52
CA ALA A 105 43.93 10.18 24.38
C ALA A 105 42.50 10.55 23.96
N ALA A 106 42.30 11.66 23.25
CA ALA A 106 41.00 12.03 22.69
C ALA A 106 40.64 11.23 21.42
N ILE A 107 41.62 10.69 20.71
CA ILE A 107 41.39 9.97 19.44
C ILE A 107 40.51 8.72 19.63
N PRO A 108 40.77 7.83 20.61
CA PRO A 108 39.94 6.63 20.81
C PRO A 108 38.45 6.93 21.02
N PRO A 109 38.02 7.78 21.99
CA PRO A 109 36.59 8.04 22.20
C PRO A 109 35.91 8.72 21.01
N VAL A 110 36.61 9.61 20.28
CA VAL A 110 36.07 10.24 19.05
C VAL A 110 35.91 9.20 17.93
N ALA A 111 36.94 8.37 17.71
CA ALA A 111 36.89 7.32 16.70
C ALA A 111 35.79 6.30 16.99
N LEU A 112 35.59 5.95 18.26
CA LEU A 112 34.50 5.09 18.71
C LEU A 112 33.13 5.68 18.38
N PHE A 113 32.90 6.95 18.73
CA PHE A 113 31.63 7.63 18.46
C PHE A 113 31.31 7.66 16.96
N LEU A 114 32.28 8.05 16.13
CA LEU A 114 32.10 8.10 14.67
C LEU A 114 31.85 6.71 14.06
N SER A 115 32.60 5.71 14.52
CA SER A 115 32.44 4.33 14.05
C SER A 115 31.07 3.77 14.41
N PHE A 116 30.61 4.07 15.62
CA PHE A 116 29.31 3.66 16.11
C PHE A 116 28.16 4.33 15.35
N GLU A 117 28.26 5.64 15.08
CA GLU A 117 27.29 6.37 14.23
C GLU A 117 27.21 5.77 12.82
N LEU A 118 28.36 5.45 12.23
CA LEU A 118 28.41 4.81 10.91
C LEU A 118 27.73 3.43 10.93
N LEU A 119 27.94 2.65 12.00
CA LEU A 119 27.31 1.34 12.17
C LEU A 119 25.79 1.47 12.30
N LEU A 120 25.30 2.42 13.11
CA LEU A 120 23.86 2.70 13.23
C LEU A 120 23.24 3.16 11.91
N ALA A 121 23.94 4.00 11.15
CA ALA A 121 23.47 4.41 9.83
C ALA A 121 23.32 3.21 8.87
N GLN A 122 24.29 2.29 8.88
CA GLN A 122 24.22 1.05 8.09
C GLN A 122 23.09 0.12 8.54
N LEU A 123 22.87 -0.03 9.85
CA LEU A 123 21.78 -0.84 10.39
C LEU A 123 20.41 -0.26 10.04
N LYS A 124 20.27 1.07 10.08
CA LYS A 124 19.04 1.75 9.64
C LYS A 124 18.76 1.50 8.16
N GLU A 125 19.78 1.63 7.31
CA GLU A 125 19.62 1.40 5.86
C GLU A 125 19.20 -0.04 5.55
N THR A 126 19.79 -1.03 6.23
CA THR A 126 19.44 -2.44 6.04
C THR A 126 18.04 -2.76 6.53
N ALA A 127 17.61 -2.21 7.67
CA ALA A 127 16.26 -2.37 8.19
C ALA A 127 15.19 -1.82 7.23
N VAL A 128 15.39 -0.60 6.71
CA VAL A 128 14.45 0.02 5.74
C VAL A 128 14.40 -0.77 4.43
N ARG A 129 15.54 -1.29 3.95
CA ARG A 129 15.57 -2.14 2.76
C ARG A 129 14.81 -3.45 2.95
N LEU A 130 14.94 -4.07 4.12
CA LEU A 130 14.23 -5.31 4.45
C LEU A 130 12.71 -5.08 4.50
N GLU A 131 12.26 -3.97 5.10
CA GLU A 131 10.85 -3.59 5.12
C GLU A 131 10.30 -3.35 3.71
N ALA A 132 11.05 -2.63 2.86
CA ALA A 132 10.68 -2.40 1.47
C ALA A 132 10.58 -3.72 0.68
N GLN A 133 11.53 -4.64 0.85
CA GLN A 133 11.49 -5.97 0.21
C GLN A 133 10.26 -6.77 0.64
N ASN A 134 9.97 -6.82 1.94
CA ASN A 134 8.80 -7.52 2.46
C ASN A 134 7.48 -6.95 1.90
N SER A 135 7.37 -5.62 1.79
CA SER A 135 6.18 -4.98 1.21
C SER A 135 6.01 -5.29 -0.27
N LEU A 136 7.10 -5.40 -1.04
CA LEU A 136 7.06 -5.78 -2.45
C LEU A 136 6.64 -7.25 -2.60
N ASP A 137 7.18 -8.15 -1.77
CA ASP A 137 6.82 -9.56 -1.77
C ASP A 137 5.33 -9.75 -1.44
N GLU A 138 4.78 -8.95 -0.51
CA GLU A 138 3.36 -8.93 -0.19
C GLU A 138 2.51 -8.48 -1.39
N ILE A 139 2.88 -7.39 -2.06
CA ILE A 139 2.17 -6.89 -3.25
C ILE A 139 2.20 -7.92 -4.38
N VAL A 140 3.37 -8.53 -4.65
CA VAL A 140 3.51 -9.56 -5.68
C VAL A 140 2.64 -10.78 -5.37
N ARG A 141 2.53 -11.16 -4.09
CA ARG A 141 1.63 -12.23 -3.65
C ARG A 141 0.18 -11.87 -3.90
N GLU A 142 -0.23 -10.66 -3.57
CA GLU A 142 -1.61 -10.18 -3.78
C GLU A 142 -1.97 -10.13 -5.28
N ILE A 143 -1.04 -9.71 -6.13
CA ILE A 143 -1.23 -9.72 -7.59
C ILE A 143 -1.45 -11.15 -8.10
N ARG A 144 -0.60 -12.10 -7.70
CA ARG A 144 -0.75 -13.51 -8.09
C ARG A 144 -2.07 -14.12 -7.63
N GLU A 145 -2.53 -13.75 -6.43
CA GLU A 145 -3.83 -14.20 -5.92
C GLU A 145 -4.97 -13.63 -6.77
N LYS A 146 -4.94 -12.34 -7.10
CA LYS A 146 -5.94 -11.72 -7.98
C LYS A 146 -5.92 -12.30 -9.39
N GLU A 147 -4.75 -12.59 -9.93
CA GLU A 147 -4.60 -13.28 -11.23
C GLU A 147 -5.27 -14.67 -11.20
N ALA A 148 -5.01 -15.47 -10.16
CA ALA A 148 -5.64 -16.78 -10.02
C ALA A 148 -7.17 -16.70 -9.85
N VAL A 149 -7.67 -15.68 -9.16
CA VAL A 149 -9.12 -15.41 -9.07
C VAL A 149 -9.69 -15.01 -10.43
N LEU A 150 -8.96 -14.16 -11.17
CA LEU A 150 -9.37 -13.74 -12.51
C LEU A 150 -9.45 -14.92 -13.48
N ASP A 151 -8.46 -15.81 -13.46
CA ASP A 151 -8.46 -17.03 -14.27
C ASP A 151 -9.66 -17.93 -13.95
N LYS A 152 -9.98 -18.11 -12.66
CA LYS A 152 -11.19 -18.86 -12.25
C LYS A 152 -12.46 -18.23 -12.79
N ILE A 153 -12.60 -16.91 -12.73
CA ILE A 153 -13.78 -16.20 -13.26
C ILE A 153 -13.86 -16.38 -14.77
N VAL A 154 -12.75 -16.21 -15.49
CA VAL A 154 -12.71 -16.39 -16.94
C VAL A 154 -13.11 -17.82 -17.31
N GLN A 155 -12.59 -18.81 -16.60
CA GLN A 155 -12.93 -20.22 -16.83
C GLN A 155 -14.41 -20.52 -16.54
N GLU A 156 -14.96 -20.07 -15.41
CA GLU A 156 -16.37 -20.27 -15.07
C GLU A 156 -17.31 -19.62 -16.09
N ARG A 157 -16.94 -18.43 -16.59
CA ARG A 157 -17.70 -17.72 -17.63
C ARG A 157 -17.62 -18.45 -18.96
N SER A 158 -16.46 -19.00 -19.30
CA SER A 158 -16.24 -19.77 -20.52
C SER A 158 -17.08 -21.06 -20.52
N GLU A 159 -17.10 -21.80 -19.41
CA GLU A 159 -17.95 -22.98 -19.22
C GLU A 159 -19.45 -22.65 -19.32
N LYS A 160 -19.87 -21.49 -18.80
CA LYS A 160 -21.27 -21.04 -18.92
C LYS A 160 -21.63 -20.68 -20.37
N ILE A 161 -20.72 -20.05 -21.11
CA ILE A 161 -20.94 -19.72 -22.53
C ILE A 161 -21.10 -21.01 -23.32
N GLU A 162 -20.21 -21.99 -23.14
CA GLU A 162 -20.29 -23.29 -23.83
C GLU A 162 -21.63 -24.00 -23.55
N LYS A 163 -22.10 -24.00 -22.30
CA LYS A 163 -23.41 -24.57 -21.94
C LYS A 163 -24.57 -23.86 -22.64
N LEU A 164 -24.56 -22.53 -22.68
CA LEU A 164 -25.60 -21.73 -23.33
C LEU A 164 -25.59 -21.94 -24.84
N GLU A 165 -24.42 -22.01 -25.48
CA GLU A 165 -24.29 -22.32 -26.90
C GLU A 165 -24.84 -23.71 -27.24
N GLY A 166 -24.56 -24.72 -26.40
CA GLY A 166 -25.13 -26.05 -26.54
C GLY A 166 -26.66 -26.08 -26.41
N GLU A 167 -27.22 -25.30 -25.49
CA GLU A 167 -28.67 -25.17 -25.30
C GLU A 167 -29.35 -24.46 -26.49
N ILE A 168 -28.75 -23.38 -27.00
CA ILE A 168 -29.20 -22.70 -28.22
C ILE A 168 -29.19 -23.66 -29.41
N GLY A 169 -28.15 -24.48 -29.55
CA GLY A 169 -28.06 -25.50 -30.60
C GLY A 169 -29.24 -26.47 -30.55
N ARG A 170 -29.52 -27.03 -29.36
CA ARG A 170 -30.66 -27.94 -29.14
C ARG A 170 -32.01 -27.30 -29.44
N LEU A 171 -32.24 -26.08 -28.94
CA LEU A 171 -33.48 -25.33 -29.19
C LEU A 171 -33.66 -25.02 -30.68
N THR A 172 -32.58 -24.71 -31.39
CA THR A 172 -32.60 -24.45 -32.83
C THR A 172 -32.97 -25.71 -33.62
N GLU A 173 -32.45 -26.86 -33.21
CA GLU A 173 -32.79 -28.15 -33.81
C GLU A 173 -34.24 -28.55 -33.54
N GLN A 174 -34.71 -28.42 -32.29
CA GLN A 174 -36.12 -28.61 -31.93
C GLN A 174 -37.05 -27.71 -32.76
N LYS A 175 -36.69 -26.43 -32.91
CA LYS A 175 -37.44 -25.48 -33.74
C LYS A 175 -37.47 -25.91 -35.20
N GLY A 176 -36.37 -26.47 -35.73
CA GLY A 176 -36.29 -27.03 -37.08
C GLY A 176 -37.21 -28.24 -37.28
N GLN A 177 -37.18 -29.18 -36.33
CA GLN A 177 -38.06 -30.36 -36.32
C GLN A 177 -39.54 -29.98 -36.24
N LEU A 178 -39.89 -29.06 -35.35
CA LEU A 178 -41.25 -28.55 -35.19
C LEU A 178 -41.73 -27.83 -36.45
N LYS A 179 -40.86 -27.03 -37.08
CA LYS A 179 -41.17 -26.36 -38.36
C LYS A 179 -41.45 -27.37 -39.47
N ASN A 180 -40.67 -28.46 -39.56
CA ASN A 180 -40.92 -29.53 -40.53
C ASN A 180 -42.25 -30.25 -40.27
N GLN A 181 -42.59 -30.53 -39.00
CA GLN A 181 -43.89 -31.11 -38.61
C GLN A 181 -45.06 -30.21 -38.99
N ILE A 182 -44.93 -28.89 -38.79
CA ILE A 182 -45.93 -27.90 -39.21
C ILE A 182 -46.08 -27.86 -40.74
N GLN A 183 -44.98 -28.04 -41.49
CA GLN A 183 -45.00 -28.03 -42.96
C GLN A 183 -45.62 -29.30 -43.56
N HIS A 184 -45.59 -30.42 -42.85
CA HIS A 184 -46.13 -31.72 -43.30
C HIS A 184 -47.51 -32.04 -42.71
N HIS A 185 -48.12 -31.14 -41.93
CA HIS A 185 -49.48 -31.31 -41.43
C HIS A 185 -50.50 -30.92 -42.53
N PRO A 186 -51.34 -31.85 -43.04
CA PRO A 186 -52.36 -31.49 -44.01
C PRO A 186 -53.48 -30.72 -43.29
N ASN A 187 -53.59 -29.44 -43.66
CA ASN A 187 -54.75 -28.55 -43.50
C ASN A 187 -55.36 -28.40 -42.08
N GLY A 188 -55.12 -27.25 -41.43
CA GLY A 188 -55.74 -26.94 -40.14
C GLY A 188 -55.51 -25.53 -39.59
N LYS A 189 -56.15 -24.54 -40.22
CA LYS A 189 -56.60 -23.25 -39.65
C LYS A 189 -55.60 -22.22 -39.09
N SER A 190 -55.64 -21.09 -39.81
CA SER A 190 -55.20 -19.70 -39.58
C SER A 190 -55.53 -19.03 -38.22
N ALA A 191 -55.68 -19.76 -37.10
CA ALA A 191 -56.09 -19.16 -35.81
C ALA A 191 -54.94 -18.79 -34.85
N SER A 192 -53.74 -19.38 -34.99
CA SER A 192 -52.66 -19.23 -33.99
C SER A 192 -51.75 -18.00 -34.21
N LYS A 193 -51.54 -17.56 -35.45
CA LYS A 193 -50.60 -16.47 -35.80
C LYS A 193 -50.97 -15.10 -35.23
N ALA A 194 -52.24 -14.84 -34.96
CA ALA A 194 -52.70 -13.57 -34.40
C ALA A 194 -52.37 -13.42 -32.90
N SER A 195 -52.42 -14.51 -32.13
CA SER A 195 -52.23 -14.46 -30.67
C SER A 195 -50.77 -14.29 -30.24
N GLU A 196 -49.81 -14.77 -31.04
CA GLU A 196 -48.36 -14.67 -30.75
C GLU A 196 -47.78 -13.30 -31.14
N SER A 197 -48.30 -12.69 -32.21
CA SER A 197 -48.00 -11.30 -32.58
C SER A 197 -48.48 -10.30 -31.51
N ASP A 198 -49.65 -10.57 -30.92
CA ASP A 198 -50.23 -9.71 -29.87
C ASP A 198 -49.51 -9.81 -28.53
N THR A 199 -48.93 -10.96 -28.17
CA THR A 199 -48.15 -11.11 -26.93
C THR A 199 -46.77 -10.47 -27.04
N ILE A 200 -46.07 -10.64 -28.17
CA ILE A 200 -44.77 -9.97 -28.41
C ILE A 200 -44.96 -8.45 -28.54
N GLY A 201 -46.03 -8.00 -29.21
CA GLY A 201 -46.38 -6.59 -29.30
C GLY A 201 -46.65 -5.94 -27.95
N ARG A 202 -47.41 -6.63 -27.07
CA ARG A 202 -47.68 -6.17 -25.69
C ARG A 202 -46.42 -6.12 -24.84
N ALA A 203 -45.55 -7.13 -24.91
CA ALA A 203 -44.30 -7.17 -24.16
C ALA A 203 -43.33 -6.05 -24.57
N ARG A 204 -43.25 -5.73 -25.87
CA ARG A 204 -42.41 -4.63 -26.38
C ARG A 204 -42.94 -3.27 -25.93
N ARG A 205 -44.24 -3.02 -26.05
CA ARG A 205 -44.89 -1.77 -25.57
C ARG A 205 -44.73 -1.58 -24.06
N GLN A 206 -44.80 -2.66 -23.29
CA GLN A 206 -44.60 -2.62 -21.84
C GLN A 206 -43.14 -2.32 -21.45
N ARG A 207 -42.16 -2.80 -22.23
CA ARG A 207 -40.74 -2.47 -22.00
C ARG A 207 -40.43 -1.02 -22.34
N THR A 208 -40.97 -0.48 -23.44
CA THR A 208 -40.78 0.93 -23.82
C THR A 208 -41.44 1.90 -22.85
N SER A 209 -42.67 1.62 -22.40
CA SER A 209 -43.35 2.46 -21.38
C SER A 209 -42.58 2.49 -20.06
N LYS A 210 -42.17 1.34 -19.52
CA LYS A 210 -41.36 1.27 -18.29
C LYS A 210 -40.01 1.98 -18.40
N LYS A 211 -39.41 2.02 -19.60
CA LYS A 211 -38.17 2.78 -19.85
C LYS A 211 -38.46 4.28 -19.82
N GLN A 212 -39.52 4.72 -20.48
CA GLN A 212 -39.91 6.13 -20.54
C GLN A 212 -40.32 6.67 -19.17
N GLU A 213 -41.07 5.88 -18.37
CA GLU A 213 -41.39 6.20 -16.97
C GLU A 213 -40.12 6.38 -16.12
N ALA A 214 -39.14 5.49 -16.25
CA ALA A 214 -37.88 5.59 -15.51
C ALA A 214 -37.03 6.81 -15.94
N MET A 215 -37.05 7.18 -17.22
CA MET A 215 -36.37 8.39 -17.72
C MET A 215 -37.05 9.67 -17.23
N GLN A 216 -38.39 9.70 -17.15
CA GLN A 216 -39.13 10.83 -16.58
C GLN A 216 -38.88 10.98 -15.08
N GLN A 217 -38.87 9.88 -14.32
CA GLN A 217 -38.50 9.89 -12.90
C GLN A 217 -37.07 10.42 -12.69
N LEU A 218 -36.14 10.03 -13.56
CA LEU A 218 -34.77 10.51 -13.51
C LEU A 218 -34.68 12.02 -13.76
N LEU A 219 -35.41 12.57 -14.75
CA LEU A 219 -35.47 14.01 -15.00
C LEU A 219 -36.02 14.78 -13.79
N GLU A 220 -37.03 14.25 -13.11
CA GLU A 220 -37.62 14.87 -11.92
C GLU A 220 -36.65 14.86 -10.71
N VAL A 221 -35.93 13.77 -10.51
CA VAL A 221 -34.89 13.69 -9.48
C VAL A 221 -33.74 14.65 -9.78
N LEU A 222 -33.35 14.81 -11.05
CA LEU A 222 -32.32 15.77 -11.43
C LEU A 222 -32.73 17.23 -11.23
N ARG A 223 -34.02 17.57 -11.39
CA ARG A 223 -34.54 18.91 -11.06
C ARG A 223 -34.48 19.22 -9.56
N THR A 224 -34.72 18.22 -8.72
CA THR A 224 -34.73 18.39 -7.25
C THR A 224 -33.34 18.27 -6.62
N LYS A 225 -32.45 17.46 -7.21
CA LYS A 225 -31.09 17.19 -6.71
C LYS A 225 -30.07 17.21 -7.87
N PRO A 226 -29.65 18.38 -8.35
CA PRO A 226 -28.71 18.50 -9.48
C PRO A 226 -27.32 17.90 -9.18
N ASN A 227 -26.92 17.85 -7.90
CA ASN A 227 -25.62 17.33 -7.45
C ASN A 227 -25.61 15.82 -7.10
N ALA A 228 -26.69 15.09 -7.38
CA ALA A 228 -26.78 13.68 -7.00
C ALA A 228 -25.76 12.80 -7.75
N THR A 229 -25.10 11.92 -7.02
CA THR A 229 -24.17 10.93 -7.58
C THR A 229 -24.93 9.80 -8.28
N LEU A 230 -24.27 9.09 -9.21
CA LEU A 230 -24.85 7.92 -9.90
C LEU A 230 -25.37 6.85 -8.93
N SER A 231 -24.78 6.74 -7.75
CA SER A 231 -25.21 5.80 -6.71
C SER A 231 -26.54 6.22 -6.08
N GLU A 232 -26.73 7.50 -5.82
CA GLU A 232 -27.96 8.04 -5.23
C GLU A 232 -29.11 8.00 -6.24
N LEU A 233 -28.84 8.38 -7.49
CA LEU A 233 -29.82 8.30 -8.58
C LEU A 233 -30.30 6.86 -8.79
N ALA A 234 -29.39 5.88 -8.74
CA ALA A 234 -29.71 4.46 -8.84
C ALA A 234 -30.65 3.96 -7.72
N VAL A 235 -30.43 4.44 -6.49
CA VAL A 235 -31.27 4.10 -5.33
C VAL A 235 -32.66 4.73 -5.48
N GLU A 236 -32.73 6.01 -5.84
CA GLU A 236 -33.98 6.78 -5.94
C GLU A 236 -34.91 6.24 -7.04
N ILE A 237 -34.36 5.84 -8.20
CA ILE A 237 -35.16 5.28 -9.31
C ILE A 237 -35.29 3.74 -9.25
N GLY A 238 -34.69 3.09 -8.25
CA GLY A 238 -34.73 1.63 -8.07
C GLY A 238 -34.10 0.83 -9.22
N ARG A 239 -33.01 1.33 -9.83
CA ARG A 239 -32.32 0.69 -10.97
C ARG A 239 -30.82 0.53 -10.71
N SER A 240 -30.16 -0.32 -11.48
CA SER A 240 -28.71 -0.51 -11.36
C SER A 240 -27.93 0.73 -11.82
N LYS A 241 -26.75 0.99 -11.24
CA LYS A 241 -25.88 2.12 -11.62
C LYS A 241 -25.53 2.13 -13.12
N SER A 242 -25.35 0.95 -13.71
CA SER A 242 -25.09 0.80 -15.15
C SER A 242 -26.29 1.23 -15.99
N THR A 243 -27.51 0.84 -15.58
CA THR A 243 -28.75 1.22 -16.26
C THR A 243 -28.99 2.73 -16.18
N VAL A 244 -28.76 3.33 -15.00
CA VAL A 244 -28.91 4.79 -14.80
C VAL A 244 -27.89 5.56 -15.62
N GLY A 245 -26.63 5.10 -15.66
CA GLY A 245 -25.59 5.67 -16.51
C GLY A 245 -25.98 5.63 -18.00
N GLY A 246 -26.57 4.53 -18.45
CA GLY A 246 -27.13 4.42 -19.80
C GLY A 246 -28.24 5.44 -20.08
N TYR A 247 -29.18 5.62 -19.15
CA TYR A 247 -30.28 6.59 -19.30
C TYR A 247 -29.78 8.04 -19.30
N LEU A 248 -28.81 8.39 -18.47
CA LEU A 248 -28.20 9.72 -18.47
C LEU A 248 -27.51 10.02 -19.80
N SER A 249 -26.75 9.06 -20.34
CA SER A 249 -26.14 9.20 -21.66
C SER A 249 -27.18 9.41 -22.75
N GLU A 250 -28.28 8.66 -22.72
CA GLU A 250 -29.38 8.84 -23.68
C GLU A 250 -30.07 10.22 -23.55
N LEU A 251 -30.31 10.69 -22.32
CA LEU A 251 -30.90 12.02 -22.07
C LEU A 251 -29.96 13.16 -22.48
N GLN A 252 -28.65 12.97 -22.33
CA GLN A 252 -27.64 13.94 -22.75
C GLN A 252 -27.53 14.01 -24.27
N VAL A 253 -27.57 12.86 -24.96
CA VAL A 253 -27.62 12.79 -26.42
C VAL A 253 -28.89 13.42 -26.98
N ALA A 254 -30.01 13.29 -26.25
CA ALA A 254 -31.27 13.93 -26.59
C ALA A 254 -31.32 15.44 -26.25
N ALA A 255 -30.22 16.02 -25.74
CA ALA A 255 -30.12 17.42 -25.30
C ALA A 255 -31.14 17.82 -24.22
N LEU A 256 -31.62 16.85 -23.43
CA LEU A 256 -32.58 17.07 -22.34
C LEU A 256 -31.88 17.38 -21.00
N ILE A 257 -30.63 16.96 -20.86
CA ILE A 257 -29.79 17.27 -19.70
C ILE A 257 -28.39 17.71 -20.13
N GLU A 258 -27.80 18.61 -19.35
CA GLU A 258 -26.41 19.06 -19.50
C GLU A 258 -25.65 18.86 -18.19
N LYS A 259 -24.35 18.58 -18.28
CA LYS A 259 -23.49 18.42 -17.11
C LYS A 259 -22.63 19.67 -16.92
N GLY A 260 -23.03 20.54 -16.00
CA GLY A 260 -22.30 21.76 -15.65
C GLY A 260 -21.31 21.55 -14.50
N GLU A 261 -20.63 22.63 -14.10
CA GLU A 261 -19.69 22.62 -12.96
C GLU A 261 -20.36 22.30 -11.61
N PHE A 262 -21.67 22.57 -11.50
CA PHE A 262 -22.48 22.37 -10.28
C PHE A 262 -23.50 21.23 -10.43
N GLY A 263 -23.19 20.22 -11.24
CA GLY A 263 -24.03 19.02 -11.40
C GLY A 263 -24.87 19.01 -12.68
N TRP A 264 -25.89 18.17 -12.70
CA TRP A 264 -26.79 17.97 -13.83
C TRP A 264 -27.86 19.07 -13.91
N GLN A 265 -28.05 19.64 -15.08
CA GLN A 265 -29.08 20.64 -15.36
C GLN A 265 -30.07 20.08 -16.38
N VAL A 266 -31.36 20.25 -16.13
CA VAL A 266 -32.44 19.84 -17.05
C VAL A 266 -32.83 21.04 -17.90
N VAL A 267 -32.82 20.88 -19.23
CA VAL A 267 -33.20 21.95 -20.17
C VAL A 267 -34.73 22.09 -20.17
N GLU A 268 -35.23 23.32 -20.07
CA GLU A 268 -36.58 23.69 -19.60
C GLU A 268 -37.76 23.15 -20.45
N ASP A 269 -37.49 22.54 -21.62
CA ASP A 269 -38.49 21.98 -22.55
C ASP A 269 -38.47 20.44 -22.65
N ALA A 270 -37.98 19.75 -21.62
CA ALA A 270 -37.85 18.29 -21.61
C ALA A 270 -39.18 17.56 -21.27
N SER A 271 -40.12 17.51 -22.21
CA SER A 271 -41.22 16.52 -22.20
C SER A 271 -40.93 15.40 -23.22
N ILE A 272 -40.73 14.16 -22.73
CA ILE A 272 -40.53 12.93 -23.52
C ILE A 272 -41.85 12.19 -23.73
#